data_AF-A0A844YHL8-F1
#
_entry.id   AF-A0A844YHL8-F1
#
_cell.length_a   1.000
_cell.length_b   1.000
_cell.length_c   1.000
_cell.angle_alpha   90.00
_cell.angle_beta   90.00
_cell.angle_gamma   90.00
#
_symmetry.space_group_name_H-M   'P 1'
#
loop_
_entity.id
_entity.type
_entity.pdbx_description
1 polymer ?
#
loop_
_entity_poly.entity_id
_entity_poly.type
_entity_poly.pdbx_seq_one_letter_code
_entity_poly.pdbx_strand_id
1 'polypeptide(L)'
;MSTRRNFIAGSAVASVALTLPAAIAAKAVTDRSAWDIAMRAYKKLKAQEEAFTPEYMRVYEAWKAGRPSMDSIDWSEFRFSDRHHIAFSLDLEEARQQFLDGENKWWFGGSAEAVERMKENNRAAIDSVQDFRDANAKHDRESGMDAMDKRSDELADAISAAVNVLLAMPAPDGPALRWKLDYLAEDGLGAYNDEFAAQTRKDIARILGEAG
;
A
#
# COMPACT_ATOMS: atom_id res chain seq x y z
N MET A 1 -1.53 10.54 -11.47
CA MET A 1 -1.21 9.18 -11.01
C MET A 1 0.22 8.89 -11.39
N SER A 2 1.16 9.28 -10.51
CA SER A 2 2.52 8.78 -10.64
C SER A 2 2.46 7.28 -10.41
N THR A 3 2.83 6.52 -11.43
CA THR A 3 3.17 5.11 -11.37
C THR A 3 4.23 4.92 -10.28
N ARG A 4 3.82 4.77 -9.01
CA ARG A 4 4.68 4.39 -7.87
C ARG A 4 4.95 2.88 -7.93
N ARG A 5 5.36 2.40 -9.09
CA ARG A 5 5.97 1.08 -9.30
C ARG A 5 7.29 1.34 -10.00
N ASN A 6 8.31 1.64 -9.21
CA ASN A 6 9.74 1.46 -9.48
C ASN A 6 10.52 2.39 -8.55
N PHE A 7 10.61 2.01 -7.27
CA PHE A 7 11.73 2.44 -6.43
C PHE A 7 12.04 1.37 -5.39
N ILE A 8 12.41 0.17 -5.87
CA ILE A 8 13.29 -0.70 -5.10
C ILE A 8 14.70 -0.17 -5.34
N ALA A 9 15.09 0.86 -4.58
CA ALA A 9 16.48 1.27 -4.45
C ALA A 9 16.63 2.17 -3.23
N GLY A 10 17.07 1.57 -2.12
CA GLY A 10 17.87 2.29 -1.13
C GLY A 10 17.11 3.19 -0.17
N SER A 11 16.05 2.70 0.47
CA SER A 11 15.79 3.17 1.84
C SER A 11 16.70 2.39 2.75
N ALA A 12 17.68 3.10 3.33
CA ALA A 12 18.45 2.61 4.46
C ALA A 12 17.44 2.21 5.55
N VAL A 13 17.12 0.93 5.58
CA VAL A 13 16.42 0.31 6.69
C VAL A 13 17.28 0.68 7.89
N ALA A 14 16.75 1.54 8.76
CA ALA A 14 17.23 1.59 10.13
C ALA A 14 16.89 0.20 10.66
N SER A 15 17.83 -0.72 10.45
CA SER A 15 17.80 -2.04 11.02
C SER A 15 17.71 -1.80 12.51
N VAL A 16 16.49 -1.83 13.05
CA VAL A 16 16.28 -2.35 14.39
C VAL A 16 16.65 -3.81 14.24
N ALA A 17 17.96 -4.05 14.18
CA ALA A 17 18.57 -5.33 14.30
C ALA A 17 18.21 -5.74 15.71
N LEU A 18 17.04 -6.37 15.84
CA LEU A 18 16.80 -7.38 16.86
C LEU A 18 17.89 -8.42 16.59
N THR A 19 19.07 -8.18 17.16
CA THR A 19 20.16 -9.15 17.26
C THR A 19 19.68 -10.24 18.19
N LEU A 20 18.73 -11.04 17.71
CA LEU A 20 18.40 -12.31 18.29
C LEU A 20 19.64 -13.20 18.06
N PRO A 21 20.29 -13.70 19.12
CA PRO A 21 21.52 -14.47 18.97
C PRO A 21 21.26 -15.69 18.09
N ALA A 22 22.03 -15.83 17.02
CA ALA A 22 21.99 -16.93 16.04
C ALA A 22 22.35 -18.32 16.64
N ALA A 23 22.41 -18.45 17.96
CA ALA A 23 22.90 -19.63 18.67
C ALA A 23 21.80 -20.62 19.10
N ILE A 24 20.51 -20.36 18.83
CA ILE A 24 19.39 -21.21 19.28
C ILE A 24 18.93 -22.21 18.20
N ALA A 25 19.85 -22.70 17.36
CA ALA A 25 19.49 -23.61 16.26
C ALA A 25 19.86 -25.09 16.49
N ALA A 26 20.64 -25.44 17.52
CA ALA A 26 21.32 -26.75 17.57
C ALA A 26 20.80 -27.77 18.60
N LYS A 27 19.71 -27.49 19.33
CA LYS A 27 19.00 -28.52 20.10
C LYS A 27 17.54 -28.13 20.14
N ALA A 28 16.67 -28.96 19.56
CA ALA A 28 15.22 -28.76 19.57
C ALA A 28 14.62 -28.99 20.98
N VAL A 29 15.22 -28.39 22.00
CA VAL A 29 14.49 -28.04 23.21
C VAL A 29 13.52 -26.96 22.76
N THR A 30 12.24 -27.26 22.82
CA THR A 30 11.19 -26.30 22.51
C THR A 30 11.27 -25.20 23.57
N ASP A 31 12.00 -24.14 23.25
CA ASP A 31 12.34 -23.09 24.20
C ASP A 31 11.14 -22.18 24.40
N ARG A 32 10.33 -22.50 25.42
CA ARG A 32 9.19 -21.70 25.83
C ARG A 32 9.58 -20.25 26.11
N SER A 33 10.77 -20.00 26.65
CA SER A 33 11.23 -18.65 26.97
C SER A 33 11.49 -17.83 25.72
N ALA A 34 12.11 -18.43 24.69
CA ALA A 34 12.29 -17.80 23.38
C ALA A 34 10.95 -17.48 22.71
N TRP A 35 10.00 -18.43 22.75
CA TRP A 35 8.65 -18.22 22.22
C TRP A 35 7.94 -17.05 22.93
N ASP A 36 8.00 -17.01 24.25
CA ASP A 36 7.38 -15.94 25.04
C ASP A 36 8.01 -14.56 24.76
N ILE A 37 9.32 -14.49 24.47
CA ILE A 37 9.98 -13.26 24.03
C ILE A 37 9.43 -12.81 22.66
N ALA A 38 9.38 -13.71 21.68
CA ALA A 38 8.85 -13.40 20.34
C ALA A 38 7.37 -12.99 20.41
N MET A 39 6.57 -13.70 21.20
CA MET A 39 5.15 -13.41 21.40
C MET A 39 4.93 -12.05 22.06
N ARG A 40 5.76 -11.67 23.05
CA ARG A 40 5.71 -10.33 23.65
C ARG A 40 6.06 -9.24 22.63
N ALA A 41 7.04 -9.48 21.74
CA ALA A 41 7.39 -8.54 20.69
C ALA A 41 6.23 -8.34 19.70
N TYR A 42 5.63 -9.42 19.20
CA TYR A 42 4.43 -9.38 18.35
C TYR A 42 3.28 -8.62 19.02
N LYS A 43 2.92 -8.98 20.27
CA LYS A 43 1.85 -8.31 21.02
C LYS A 43 2.11 -6.82 21.22
N LYS A 44 3.37 -6.43 21.45
CA LYS A 44 3.75 -5.02 21.56
C LYS A 44 3.52 -4.27 20.25
N LEU A 45 3.86 -4.87 19.11
CA LEU A 45 3.64 -4.27 17.79
C LEU A 45 2.14 -4.15 17.46
N LYS A 46 1.35 -5.19 17.75
CA LYS A 46 -0.12 -5.12 17.61
C LYS A 46 -0.72 -4.02 18.48
N ALA A 47 -0.29 -3.87 19.73
CA ALA A 47 -0.73 -2.77 20.59
C ALA A 47 -0.32 -1.39 20.04
N GLN A 48 0.83 -1.28 19.38
CA GLN A 48 1.26 -0.03 18.72
C GLN A 48 0.40 0.30 17.51
N GLU A 49 0.07 -0.70 16.68
CA GLU A 49 -0.86 -0.56 15.56
C GLU A 49 -2.24 -0.13 16.04
N GLU A 50 -2.82 -0.83 17.02
CA GLU A 50 -4.12 -0.50 17.62
C GLU A 50 -4.14 0.94 18.18
N ALA A 51 -3.05 1.36 18.85
CA ALA A 51 -2.94 2.73 19.35
C ALA A 51 -2.75 3.77 18.24
N PHE A 52 -2.18 3.37 17.10
CA PHE A 52 -1.96 4.23 15.94
C PHE A 52 -3.22 4.38 15.07
N THR A 53 -4.06 3.35 14.97
CA THR A 53 -5.24 3.34 14.10
C THR A 53 -6.15 4.57 14.24
N PRO A 54 -6.51 5.06 15.46
CA PRO A 54 -7.35 6.24 15.58
C PRO A 54 -6.72 7.51 15.01
N GLU A 55 -5.40 7.67 15.16
CA GLU A 55 -4.65 8.81 14.60
C GLU A 55 -4.63 8.72 13.06
N TYR A 56 -4.30 7.54 12.52
CA TYR A 56 -4.32 7.28 11.09
C TYR A 56 -5.69 7.59 10.49
N MET A 57 -6.77 7.05 11.06
CA MET A 57 -8.14 7.25 10.58
C MET A 57 -8.56 8.72 10.62
N ARG A 58 -8.16 9.47 11.66
CA ARG A 58 -8.44 10.90 11.75
C ARG A 58 -7.77 11.68 10.61
N VAL A 59 -6.52 11.38 10.30
CA VAL A 59 -5.79 12.01 9.19
C VAL A 59 -6.38 11.58 7.85
N TYR A 60 -6.69 10.30 7.69
CA TYR A 60 -7.30 9.75 6.48
C TYR A 60 -8.65 10.40 6.17
N GLU A 61 -9.55 10.53 7.15
CA GLU A 61 -10.85 11.17 6.93
C GLU A 61 -10.71 12.66 6.62
N ALA A 62 -9.76 13.35 7.24
CA ALA A 62 -9.45 14.75 6.91
C ALA A 62 -8.87 14.88 5.49
N TRP A 63 -7.94 13.99 5.10
CA TRP A 63 -7.40 13.91 3.74
C TRP A 63 -8.54 13.66 2.75
N LYS A 64 -9.39 12.67 3.00
CA LYS A 64 -10.51 12.31 2.13
C LYS A 64 -11.50 13.47 1.95
N ALA A 65 -11.87 14.15 3.03
CA ALA A 65 -12.78 15.29 2.99
C ALA A 65 -12.18 16.52 2.29
N GLY A 66 -10.87 16.71 2.35
CA GLY A 66 -10.18 17.84 1.71
C GLY A 66 -9.80 17.61 0.24
N ARG A 67 -10.05 16.42 -0.33
CA ARG A 67 -9.64 16.11 -1.71
C ARG A 67 -10.32 17.06 -2.70
N PRO A 68 -9.57 17.59 -3.70
CA PRO A 68 -10.18 18.32 -4.80
C PRO A 68 -11.24 17.47 -5.50
N SER A 69 -12.37 18.09 -5.83
CA SER A 69 -13.41 17.42 -6.62
C SER A 69 -13.01 17.42 -8.09
N MET A 70 -13.27 16.32 -8.78
CA MET A 70 -13.19 16.24 -10.24
C MET A 70 -14.20 17.16 -10.94
N ASP A 71 -15.19 17.69 -10.22
CA ASP A 71 -16.15 18.67 -10.77
C ASP A 71 -15.52 20.02 -11.11
N SER A 72 -14.29 20.30 -10.64
CA SER A 72 -13.55 21.51 -11.02
C SER A 72 -12.90 21.42 -12.40
N ILE A 73 -12.86 20.23 -13.01
CA ILE A 73 -12.33 20.02 -14.36
C ILE A 73 -13.42 20.43 -15.37
N ASP A 74 -13.02 21.18 -16.39
CA ASP A 74 -13.88 21.44 -17.54
C ASP A 74 -13.95 20.20 -18.43
N TRP A 75 -15.07 19.49 -18.32
CA TRP A 75 -15.33 18.26 -19.07
C TRP A 75 -15.86 18.48 -20.49
N SER A 76 -16.07 19.74 -20.92
CA SER A 76 -16.78 20.05 -22.17
C SER A 76 -16.09 19.51 -23.42
N GLU A 77 -14.76 19.43 -23.41
CA GLU A 77 -13.94 18.96 -24.54
C GLU A 77 -13.56 17.46 -24.45
N PHE A 78 -13.79 16.83 -23.30
CA PHE A 78 -13.49 15.41 -23.08
C PHE A 78 -14.73 14.53 -23.34
N ARG A 79 -14.90 14.10 -24.59
CA ARG A 79 -16.08 13.29 -24.99
C ARG A 79 -16.04 11.85 -24.44
N PHE A 80 -17.00 11.50 -23.58
CA PHE A 80 -17.40 10.14 -23.17
C PHE A 80 -16.29 9.18 -22.70
N SER A 81 -15.12 9.69 -22.37
CA SER A 81 -13.99 8.94 -21.90
C SER A 81 -14.09 8.67 -20.40
N ASP A 82 -13.35 7.65 -19.96
CA ASP A 82 -13.11 7.37 -18.55
C ASP A 82 -12.52 8.64 -17.88
N ARG A 83 -13.39 9.40 -17.20
CA ARG A 83 -13.02 10.63 -16.50
C ARG A 83 -11.91 10.39 -15.50
N HIS A 84 -11.83 9.19 -14.92
CA HIS A 84 -10.77 8.84 -14.00
C HIS A 84 -9.43 8.71 -14.73
N HIS A 85 -9.41 8.03 -15.88
CA HIS A 85 -8.24 8.00 -16.74
C HIS A 85 -7.77 9.42 -17.13
N ILE A 86 -8.68 10.32 -17.50
CA ILE A 86 -8.30 11.70 -17.85
C ILE A 86 -7.75 12.46 -16.64
N ALA A 87 -8.49 12.48 -15.53
CA ALA A 87 -8.12 13.24 -14.35
C ALA A 87 -6.74 12.84 -13.81
N PHE A 88 -6.38 11.55 -13.94
CA PHE A 88 -5.21 11.05 -13.25
C PHE A 88 -4.09 10.49 -14.14
N SER A 89 -4.40 9.95 -15.31
CA SER A 89 -3.45 9.11 -16.07
C SER A 89 -3.18 9.58 -17.50
N LEU A 90 -4.06 10.39 -18.10
CA LEU A 90 -3.84 10.94 -19.43
C LEU A 90 -2.52 11.72 -19.47
N ASP A 91 -1.70 11.46 -20.48
CA ASP A 91 -0.54 12.28 -20.79
C ASP A 91 -1.04 13.60 -21.38
N LEU A 92 -0.94 14.68 -20.60
CA LEU A 92 -1.45 15.99 -21.01
C LEU A 92 -0.57 16.65 -22.05
N GLU A 93 0.73 16.31 -22.09
CA GLU A 93 1.64 16.85 -23.10
C GLU A 93 1.37 16.19 -24.44
N GLU A 94 1.23 14.87 -24.46
CA GLU A 94 0.80 14.15 -25.66
C GLU A 94 -0.58 14.62 -26.12
N ALA A 95 -1.54 14.81 -25.20
CA ALA A 95 -2.87 15.31 -25.54
C ALA A 95 -2.83 16.72 -26.15
N ARG A 96 -1.99 17.63 -25.61
CA ARG A 96 -1.75 18.95 -26.21
C ARG A 96 -1.13 18.82 -27.60
N GLN A 97 -0.12 17.97 -27.76
CA GLN A 97 0.57 17.80 -29.04
C GLN A 97 -0.35 17.20 -30.10
N GLN A 98 -1.14 16.18 -29.77
CA GLN A 98 -2.12 15.59 -30.67
C GLN A 98 -3.19 16.60 -31.10
N PHE A 99 -3.63 17.47 -30.18
CA PHE A 99 -4.53 18.57 -30.50
C PHE A 99 -3.91 19.54 -31.51
N LEU A 100 -2.66 19.98 -31.25
CA LEU A 100 -1.90 20.87 -32.14
C LEU A 100 -1.61 20.22 -33.51
N ASP A 101 -1.30 18.93 -33.56
CA ASP A 101 -1.04 18.20 -34.80
C ASP A 101 -2.32 17.99 -35.63
N GLY A 102 -3.47 17.91 -34.95
CA GLY A 102 -4.80 17.91 -35.55
C GLY A 102 -5.14 19.22 -36.26
N GLU A 103 -4.54 20.36 -35.86
CA GLU A 103 -4.67 21.71 -36.48
C GLU A 103 -4.49 21.71 -38.00
N ASN A 104 -3.67 20.81 -38.52
CA ASN A 104 -3.33 20.81 -39.94
C ASN A 104 -4.13 19.80 -40.76
N LYS A 105 -5.06 19.02 -40.18
CA LYS A 105 -5.60 17.84 -40.86
C LYS A 105 -7.13 17.63 -40.83
N TRP A 106 -7.87 18.03 -39.78
CA TRP A 106 -9.26 17.54 -39.60
C TRP A 106 -10.34 18.55 -39.15
N TRP A 107 -10.03 19.84 -39.00
CA TRP A 107 -11.02 20.85 -38.59
C TRP A 107 -11.91 21.28 -39.77
N PHE A 108 -12.69 20.35 -40.32
CA PHE A 108 -13.58 20.62 -41.45
C PHE A 108 -14.87 21.33 -40.98
N GLY A 109 -15.13 22.55 -41.49
CA GLY A 109 -16.48 23.11 -41.56
C GLY A 109 -16.81 24.36 -40.74
N GLY A 110 -15.84 24.98 -40.05
CA GLY A 110 -16.05 26.21 -39.26
C GLY A 110 -15.41 27.46 -39.87
N SER A 111 -15.84 28.66 -39.44
CA SER A 111 -15.09 29.90 -39.69
C SER A 111 -13.77 29.88 -38.92
N ALA A 112 -12.79 30.72 -39.33
CA ALA A 112 -11.52 30.86 -38.61
C ALA A 112 -11.74 31.19 -37.12
N GLU A 113 -12.72 32.03 -36.81
CA GLU A 113 -13.11 32.36 -35.43
C GLU A 113 -13.65 31.16 -34.64
N ALA A 114 -14.42 30.27 -35.29
CA ALA A 114 -14.93 29.06 -34.66
C ALA A 114 -13.79 28.08 -34.33
N VAL A 115 -12.80 27.99 -35.24
CA VAL A 115 -11.60 27.17 -35.02
C VAL A 115 -10.78 27.69 -33.85
N GLU A 116 -10.48 28.99 -33.80
CA GLU A 116 -9.69 29.56 -32.70
C GLU A 116 -10.39 29.43 -31.33
N ARG A 117 -11.71 29.60 -31.28
CA ARG A 117 -12.49 29.40 -30.04
C ARG A 117 -12.41 27.97 -29.52
N MET A 118 -12.49 26.99 -30.41
CA MET A 118 -12.36 25.59 -30.03
C MET A 118 -10.95 25.25 -29.52
N LYS A 119 -9.91 25.90 -30.05
CA LYS A 119 -8.54 25.79 -29.53
C LYS A 119 -8.42 26.38 -28.13
N GLU A 120 -9.02 27.55 -27.92
CA GLU A 120 -9.06 28.18 -26.61
C GLU A 120 -9.77 27.28 -25.58
N ASN A 121 -10.94 26.72 -25.94
CA ASN A 121 -11.67 25.79 -25.08
C ASN A 121 -10.88 24.52 -24.76
N ASN A 122 -10.24 23.89 -25.76
CA ASN A 122 -9.44 22.67 -25.53
C ASN A 122 -8.23 22.93 -24.64
N ARG A 123 -7.55 24.07 -24.83
CA ARG A 123 -6.47 24.49 -23.94
C ARG A 123 -6.98 24.68 -22.51
N ALA A 124 -8.08 25.42 -22.35
CA ALA A 124 -8.71 25.63 -21.04
C ALA A 124 -9.13 24.32 -20.37
N ALA A 125 -9.67 23.36 -21.12
CA ALA A 125 -10.05 22.04 -20.61
C ALA A 125 -8.82 21.24 -20.13
N ILE A 126 -7.75 21.18 -20.92
CA ILE A 126 -6.49 20.52 -20.52
C ILE A 126 -5.85 21.22 -19.30
N ASP A 127 -5.83 22.55 -19.29
CA ASP A 127 -5.31 23.35 -18.17
C ASP A 127 -6.11 23.07 -16.89
N SER A 128 -7.43 22.92 -16.96
CA SER A 128 -8.25 22.57 -15.79
C SER A 128 -7.94 21.17 -15.20
N VAL A 129 -7.53 20.21 -16.05
CA VAL A 129 -7.04 18.89 -15.58
C VAL A 129 -5.69 19.04 -14.88
N GLN A 130 -4.81 19.88 -15.42
CA GLN A 130 -3.51 20.17 -14.80
C GLN A 130 -3.71 20.86 -13.44
N ASP A 131 -4.57 21.87 -13.36
CA ASP A 131 -4.91 22.56 -12.11
C ASP A 131 -5.48 21.60 -11.05
N PHE A 132 -6.37 20.70 -11.46
CA PHE A 132 -6.86 19.63 -10.58
C PHE A 132 -5.74 18.73 -10.07
N ARG A 133 -4.81 18.31 -10.95
CA ARG A 133 -3.68 17.45 -10.57
C ARG A 133 -2.73 18.17 -9.61
N ASP A 134 -2.46 19.45 -9.84
CA ASP A 134 -1.61 20.26 -8.99
C ASP A 134 -2.25 20.49 -7.62
N ALA A 135 -3.56 20.77 -7.59
CA ALA A 135 -4.33 20.86 -6.35
C ALA A 135 -4.34 19.53 -5.58
N ASN A 136 -4.54 18.39 -6.27
CA ASN A 136 -4.54 17.08 -5.63
C ASN A 136 -3.15 16.73 -5.10
N ALA A 137 -2.09 16.98 -5.87
CA ALA A 137 -0.71 16.74 -5.45
C ALA A 137 -0.30 17.66 -4.28
N LYS A 138 -0.77 18.90 -4.26
CA LYS A 138 -0.58 19.82 -3.13
C LYS A 138 -1.30 19.30 -1.89
N HIS A 139 -2.57 18.93 -2.01
CA HIS A 139 -3.37 18.36 -0.93
C HIS A 139 -2.72 17.11 -0.34
N ASP A 140 -2.25 16.18 -1.18
CA ASP A 140 -1.54 14.98 -0.75
C ASP A 140 -0.30 15.35 0.10
N ARG A 141 0.54 16.29 -0.38
CA ARG A 141 1.72 16.78 0.36
C ARG A 141 1.39 17.46 1.69
N GLU A 142 0.30 18.24 1.74
CA GLU A 142 -0.04 19.08 2.91
C GLU A 142 -0.86 18.33 3.96
N SER A 143 -1.58 17.27 3.57
CA SER A 143 -2.46 16.50 4.46
C SER A 143 -1.74 15.71 5.58
N GLY A 144 -0.44 15.46 5.41
CA GLY A 144 0.31 14.54 6.27
C GLY A 144 0.02 13.05 6.02
N MET A 145 -0.79 12.71 5.00
CA MET A 145 -1.17 11.34 4.68
C MET A 145 0.04 10.47 4.33
N ASP A 146 0.98 10.98 3.52
CA ASP A 146 2.20 10.25 3.14
C ASP A 146 3.01 9.78 4.38
N ALA A 147 3.06 10.59 5.45
CA ALA A 147 3.75 10.20 6.68
C ALA A 147 2.99 9.14 7.48
N MET A 148 1.65 9.20 7.47
CA MET A 148 0.79 8.20 8.11
C MET A 148 0.87 6.86 7.38
N ASP A 149 0.81 6.87 6.04
CA ASP A 149 0.96 5.66 5.23
C ASP A 149 2.32 5.02 5.45
N LYS A 150 3.40 5.80 5.41
CA LYS A 150 4.75 5.28 5.69
C LYS A 150 4.84 4.60 7.06
N ARG A 151 4.28 5.21 8.11
CA ARG A 151 4.28 4.62 9.46
C ARG A 151 3.40 3.38 9.54
N SER A 152 2.28 3.37 8.81
CA SER A 152 1.41 2.19 8.69
C SER A 152 2.15 1.03 8.05
N ASP A 153 2.84 1.28 6.93
CA ASP A 153 3.65 0.28 6.22
C ASP A 153 4.77 -0.26 7.12
N GLU A 154 5.51 0.61 7.81
CA GLU A 154 6.57 0.21 8.74
C GLU A 154 6.05 -0.68 9.90
N LEU A 155 4.86 -0.40 10.42
CA LEU A 155 4.22 -1.23 11.45
C LEU A 155 3.76 -2.57 10.88
N ALA A 156 3.13 -2.57 9.70
CA ALA A 156 2.69 -3.78 9.02
C ALA A 156 3.87 -4.72 8.72
N ASP A 157 4.98 -4.19 8.20
CA ASP A 157 6.21 -4.93 7.95
C ASP A 157 6.79 -5.52 9.25
N ALA A 158 6.83 -4.73 10.32
CA ALA A 158 7.33 -5.20 11.61
C ALA A 158 6.45 -6.31 12.21
N ILE A 159 5.12 -6.17 12.12
CA ILE A 159 4.17 -7.19 12.55
C ILE A 159 4.35 -8.47 11.73
N SER A 160 4.43 -8.34 10.40
CA SER A 160 4.66 -9.47 9.49
C SER A 160 5.97 -10.20 9.83
N ALA A 161 7.06 -9.46 10.05
CA ALA A 161 8.33 -10.04 10.48
C ALA A 161 8.23 -10.80 11.81
N ALA A 162 7.54 -10.24 12.81
CA ALA A 162 7.34 -10.89 14.10
C ALA A 162 6.47 -12.16 14.00
N VAL A 163 5.44 -12.14 13.17
CA VAL A 163 4.61 -13.31 12.85
C VAL A 163 5.44 -14.39 12.19
N ASN A 164 6.25 -14.04 11.18
CA ASN A 164 7.10 -15.00 10.48
C ASN A 164 8.06 -15.72 11.43
N VAL A 165 8.64 -14.98 12.40
CA VAL A 165 9.47 -15.57 13.46
C VAL A 165 8.65 -16.58 14.29
N LEU A 166 7.46 -16.20 14.74
CA LEU A 166 6.59 -17.11 15.51
C LEU A 166 6.18 -18.34 14.69
N LEU A 167 5.79 -18.20 13.42
CA LEU A 167 5.40 -19.35 12.61
C LEU A 167 6.57 -20.31 12.36
N ALA A 168 7.79 -19.80 12.20
CA ALA A 168 9.02 -20.57 12.00
C ALA A 168 9.51 -21.32 13.26
N MET A 169 9.31 -20.75 14.46
CA MET A 169 9.76 -21.37 15.71
C MET A 169 8.92 -22.60 16.07
N PRO A 170 9.48 -23.73 16.54
CA PRO A 170 8.68 -24.83 17.06
C PRO A 170 7.76 -24.42 18.20
N ALA A 171 6.47 -24.78 18.15
CA ALA A 171 5.50 -24.43 19.18
C ALA A 171 5.81 -25.14 20.53
N PRO A 172 6.10 -24.44 21.63
CA PRO A 172 6.44 -25.09 22.91
C PRO A 172 5.36 -26.04 23.46
N ASP A 173 4.09 -25.75 23.21
CA ASP A 173 2.95 -26.47 23.78
C ASP A 173 1.66 -26.25 22.96
N GLY A 174 0.57 -26.87 23.41
CA GLY A 174 -0.76 -26.78 22.78
C GLY A 174 -1.26 -25.35 22.59
N PRO A 175 -1.18 -24.44 23.59
CA PRO A 175 -1.55 -23.03 23.39
C PRO A 175 -0.77 -22.32 22.28
N ALA A 176 0.54 -22.53 22.19
CA ALA A 176 1.33 -21.95 21.11
C ALA A 176 0.96 -22.52 19.74
N LEU A 177 0.73 -23.85 19.65
CA LEU A 177 0.25 -24.50 18.44
C LEU A 177 -1.11 -23.95 18.01
N ARG A 178 -2.05 -23.82 18.96
CA ARG A 178 -3.37 -23.26 18.69
C ARG A 178 -3.27 -21.84 18.13
N TRP A 179 -2.44 -20.98 18.71
CA TRP A 179 -2.23 -19.63 18.19
C TRP A 179 -1.78 -19.64 16.73
N LYS A 180 -0.84 -20.52 16.35
CA LYS A 180 -0.40 -20.64 14.94
C LYS A 180 -1.52 -21.06 14.01
N LEU A 181 -2.33 -22.04 14.43
CA LEU A 181 -3.45 -22.56 13.65
C LEU A 181 -4.53 -21.50 13.47
N ASP A 182 -4.87 -20.79 14.54
CA ASP A 182 -5.83 -19.70 14.51
C ASP A 182 -5.33 -18.59 13.56
N TYR A 183 -4.06 -18.20 13.66
CA TYR A 183 -3.46 -17.20 12.76
C TYR A 183 -3.50 -17.62 11.28
N LEU A 184 -3.09 -18.85 10.96
CA LEU A 184 -3.11 -19.38 9.59
C LEU A 184 -4.53 -19.53 9.01
N ALA A 185 -5.53 -19.72 9.87
CA ALA A 185 -6.93 -19.82 9.46
C ALA A 185 -7.55 -18.44 9.19
N GLU A 186 -7.24 -17.44 10.01
CA GLU A 186 -7.84 -16.10 9.94
C GLU A 186 -7.25 -15.24 8.82
N ASP A 187 -5.93 -15.17 8.71
CA ASP A 187 -5.25 -14.20 7.81
C ASP A 187 -5.15 -14.70 6.36
N GLY A 188 -5.69 -15.89 6.11
CA GLY A 188 -5.65 -16.55 4.81
C GLY A 188 -4.23 -16.93 4.37
N LEU A 189 -4.16 -17.81 3.40
CA LEU A 189 -2.90 -18.31 2.81
C LEU A 189 -2.12 -17.22 2.03
N GLY A 190 -2.36 -15.93 2.28
CA GLY A 190 -1.59 -14.83 1.67
C GLY A 190 -0.11 -14.87 2.03
N ALA A 191 0.21 -15.46 3.19
CA ALA A 191 1.57 -15.84 3.61
C ALA A 191 1.77 -17.37 3.56
N TYR A 192 1.26 -18.07 2.54
CA TYR A 192 1.51 -19.50 2.35
C TYR A 192 2.99 -19.74 2.04
N ASN A 193 3.77 -19.82 3.11
CA ASN A 193 5.10 -20.36 3.08
C ASN A 193 4.99 -21.84 3.45
N ASP A 194 5.32 -22.72 2.51
CA ASP A 194 5.35 -24.18 2.71
C ASP A 194 6.18 -24.57 3.93
N GLU A 195 7.19 -23.78 4.29
CA GLU A 195 8.01 -23.98 5.48
C GLU A 195 7.20 -23.82 6.77
N PHE A 196 6.32 -22.80 6.85
CA PHE A 196 5.47 -22.58 8.03
C PHE A 196 4.41 -23.66 8.17
N ALA A 197 3.84 -24.10 7.04
CA ALA A 197 2.90 -25.22 7.02
C ALA A 197 3.60 -26.53 7.44
N ALA A 198 4.81 -26.78 6.94
CA ALA A 198 5.61 -27.95 7.31
C ALA A 198 6.00 -27.91 8.79
N GLN A 199 6.42 -26.76 9.33
CA GLN A 199 6.74 -26.60 10.74
C GLN A 199 5.50 -26.81 11.62
N THR A 200 4.35 -26.26 11.24
CA THR A 200 3.10 -26.42 11.99
C THR A 200 2.65 -27.89 11.99
N ARG A 201 2.78 -28.62 10.88
CA ARG A 201 2.54 -30.07 10.84
C ARG A 201 3.47 -30.85 11.77
N LYS A 202 4.76 -30.49 11.83
CA LYS A 202 5.71 -31.09 12.79
C LYS A 202 5.29 -30.81 14.24
N ASP A 203 4.80 -29.61 14.51
CA ASP A 203 4.31 -29.22 15.85
C ASP A 203 3.05 -30.00 16.24
N ILE A 204 2.11 -30.20 15.30
CA ILE A 204 0.92 -31.06 15.49
C ILE A 204 1.34 -32.48 15.87
N ALA A 205 2.17 -33.12 15.05
CA ALA A 205 2.61 -34.50 15.28
C ALA A 205 3.29 -34.66 16.65
N ARG A 206 4.18 -33.72 16.99
CA ARG A 206 4.89 -33.71 18.27
C ARG A 206 3.97 -33.50 19.48
N ILE A 207 3.02 -32.58 19.41
CA ILE A 207 2.20 -32.16 20.56
C ILE A 207 1.00 -33.07 20.75
N LEU A 208 0.36 -33.51 19.67
CA LEU A 208 -0.84 -34.36 19.74
C LEU A 208 -0.50 -35.85 19.79
N GLY A 209 0.78 -36.21 19.65
CA GLY A 209 1.22 -37.61 19.75
C GLY A 209 0.82 -38.45 18.56
N GLU A 210 0.64 -37.85 17.38
CA GLU A 210 0.60 -38.61 16.13
C GLU A 210 2.01 -39.17 15.91
N ALA A 211 2.21 -40.40 16.39
CA ALA A 211 3.37 -41.20 16.05
C ALA A 211 3.46 -41.25 14.52
N GLY A 212 4.60 -40.80 13.98
CA GLY A 212 4.88 -40.85 12.56
C GLY A 212 4.83 -42.25 11.98
#